data_AF-A0A451BHT6-F1
#
_entry.id   AF-A0A451BHT6-F1
#
_cell.length_a   1.000
_cell.length_b   1.000
_cell.length_c   1.000
_cell.angle_alpha   90.00
_cell.angle_beta   90.00
_cell.angle_gamma   90.00
#
_symmetry.space_group_name_H-M   'P 1'
#
loop_
_entity.id
_entity.type
_entity.pdbx_description
1 polymer ?
#
loop_
_entity_poly.entity_id
_entity_poly.type
_entity_poly.pdbx_seq_one_letter_code
_entity_poly.pdbx_strand_id
1 'polypeptide(L)'
;MAYISPYVVEEASAGDSQAASERIKALRDIPVLPIAPEIPDLAEFLLSSDGLPAKARLDALHIACAAYHRMDILLTWNCTHIANPSRLPIMRGLCCARGLQPT
;
A
#
# COMPACT_ATOMS: atom_id res chain seq x y z
N MET A 1 16.44 -3.04 3.98
CA MET A 1 16.24 -3.64 2.64
C MET A 1 14.93 -3.11 2.08
N ALA A 2 14.78 -3.07 0.75
CA ALA A 2 13.53 -2.65 0.10
C ALA A 2 12.63 -3.85 -0.18
N TYR A 3 11.32 -3.63 -0.14
CA TYR A 3 10.29 -4.65 -0.41
C TYR A 3 9.18 -4.02 -1.25
N ILE A 4 8.43 -4.86 -1.97
CA ILE A 4 7.21 -4.45 -2.66
C ILE A 4 6.01 -5.25 -2.15
N SER A 5 4.83 -4.64 -2.18
CA SER A 5 3.58 -5.36 -1.95
C SER A 5 3.25 -6.23 -3.17
N PRO A 6 2.45 -7.31 -3.01
CA PRO A 6 1.94 -8.07 -4.14
C PRO A 6 1.07 -7.20 -5.08
N TYR A 7 0.46 -6.13 -4.56
CA TYR A 7 -0.34 -5.18 -5.33
C TYR A 7 0.51 -4.36 -6.31
N VAL A 8 1.79 -4.11 -6.01
CA VAL A 8 2.72 -3.48 -6.97
C VAL A 8 2.92 -4.37 -8.19
N VAL A 9 2.98 -5.70 -7.99
CA VAL A 9 3.13 -6.66 -9.09
C VAL A 9 1.88 -6.67 -9.96
N GLU A 10 0.69 -6.63 -9.34
CA GLU A 10 -0.59 -6.54 -10.04
C GLU A 10 -0.66 -5.26 -10.91
N GLU A 11 -0.35 -4.10 -10.33
CA GLU A 11 -0.31 -2.82 -11.05
C GLU A 11 0.74 -2.81 -12.16
N ALA A 12 1.94 -3.29 -11.88
CA ALA A 12 3.02 -3.34 -12.86
C ALA A 12 2.69 -4.23 -14.06
N SER A 13 1.89 -5.29 -13.84
CA SER A 13 1.48 -6.25 -14.89
C SER A 13 0.35 -5.73 -15.78
N ALA A 14 -0.31 -4.64 -15.41
CA ALA A 14 -1.47 -4.12 -16.13
C ALA A 14 -1.08 -3.23 -17.34
N GLY A 15 -2.03 -3.00 -18.23
CA GLY A 15 -1.89 -2.09 -19.37
C GLY A 15 -1.15 -2.69 -20.56
N ASP A 16 -0.31 -1.89 -21.22
CA ASP A 16 0.44 -2.32 -22.39
C ASP A 16 1.40 -3.48 -22.07
N SER A 17 1.36 -4.53 -22.89
CA SER A 17 2.08 -5.78 -22.64
C SER A 17 3.59 -5.63 -22.65
N GLN A 18 4.14 -4.75 -23.51
CA GLN A 18 5.58 -4.53 -23.59
C GLN A 18 6.04 -3.72 -22.38
N ALA A 19 5.34 -2.63 -22.06
CA ALA A 19 5.65 -1.81 -20.90
C ALA A 19 5.48 -2.59 -19.58
N ALA A 20 4.48 -3.48 -19.48
CA ALA A 20 4.31 -4.36 -18.33
C ALA A 20 5.49 -5.32 -18.18
N SER A 21 5.96 -5.93 -19.27
CA SER A 21 7.16 -6.80 -19.27
C SER A 21 8.40 -6.06 -18.78
N GLU A 22 8.61 -4.81 -19.21
CA GLU A 22 9.73 -3.97 -18.78
C GLU A 22 9.65 -3.64 -17.28
N ARG A 23 8.48 -3.24 -16.77
CA ARG A 23 8.28 -2.97 -15.33
C ARG A 23 8.50 -4.22 -14.48
N ILE A 24 7.96 -5.36 -14.88
CA ILE A 24 8.13 -6.62 -14.14
C ILE A 24 9.59 -7.07 -14.13
N LYS A 25 10.34 -6.88 -15.23
CA LYS A 25 11.79 -7.13 -15.24
C LYS A 25 12.52 -6.23 -14.24
N ALA A 26 12.16 -4.96 -14.12
CA ALA A 26 12.76 -4.03 -13.18
C ALA A 26 12.49 -4.38 -11.70
N LEU A 27 11.37 -5.06 -11.40
CA LEU A 27 11.00 -5.46 -10.05
C LEU A 27 11.64 -6.79 -9.58
N ARG A 28 12.28 -7.54 -10.48
CA ARG A 28 12.69 -8.94 -10.26
C ARG A 28 13.52 -9.18 -8.99
N ASP A 29 14.40 -8.25 -8.65
CA ASP A 29 15.35 -8.40 -7.54
C ASP A 29 14.83 -7.81 -6.22
N ILE A 30 13.60 -7.29 -6.20
CA ILE A 30 12.96 -6.75 -5.00
C ILE A 30 12.05 -7.81 -4.39
N PRO A 31 12.28 -8.23 -3.13
CA PRO A 31 11.43 -9.23 -2.48
C PRO A 31 9.98 -8.73 -2.34
N VAL A 32 9.03 -9.63 -2.59
CA VAL A 32 7.60 -9.38 -2.43
C VAL A 32 7.17 -9.76 -1.01
N LEU A 33 6.43 -8.89 -0.33
CA LEU A 33 5.86 -9.16 0.98
C LEU A 33 4.79 -10.27 0.89
N PRO A 34 4.70 -11.16 1.90
CA PRO A 34 3.65 -12.18 1.95
C PRO A 34 2.24 -11.59 1.98
N ILE A 35 1.30 -12.27 1.31
CA ILE A 35 -0.14 -12.01 1.48
C ILE A 35 -0.61 -12.52 2.84
N ALA A 36 -1.59 -11.85 3.41
CA ALA A 36 -2.25 -12.25 4.65
C ALA A 36 -3.72 -11.77 4.61
N PRO A 37 -4.68 -12.54 5.14
CA PRO A 37 -6.10 -12.17 5.13
C PRO A 37 -6.40 -10.91 5.94
N GLU A 38 -5.56 -10.55 6.91
CA GLU A 38 -5.72 -9.33 7.70
C GLU A 38 -5.43 -8.05 6.89
N ILE A 39 -4.69 -8.16 5.76
CA ILE A 39 -4.37 -7.03 4.90
C ILE A 39 -5.63 -6.44 4.25
N PRO A 40 -6.48 -7.20 3.55
CA PRO A 40 -7.74 -6.67 3.01
C PRO A 40 -8.69 -6.19 4.11
N ASP A 41 -8.74 -6.83 5.28
CA ASP A 41 -9.57 -6.37 6.41
C ASP A 41 -9.12 -5.00 6.93
N LEU A 42 -7.81 -4.79 7.04
CA LEU A 42 -7.24 -3.50 7.40
C LEU A 42 -7.46 -2.44 6.32
N ALA A 43 -7.35 -2.82 5.04
CA ALA A 43 -7.65 -1.90 3.94
C ALA A 43 -9.12 -1.45 3.96
N GLU A 44 -10.06 -2.36 4.18
CA GLU A 44 -11.48 -2.04 4.28
C GLU A 44 -11.78 -1.14 5.50
N PHE A 45 -11.10 -1.36 6.61
CA PHE A 45 -11.17 -0.47 7.77
C PHE A 45 -10.72 0.96 7.45
N LEU A 46 -9.62 1.12 6.70
CA LEU A 46 -9.12 2.44 6.29
C LEU A 46 -10.10 3.17 5.35
N LEU A 47 -10.78 2.44 4.47
CA LEU A 47 -11.79 2.99 3.56
C LEU A 47 -13.08 3.40 4.29
N SER A 48 -13.56 2.55 5.20
CA SER A 48 -14.80 2.79 5.96
C SER A 48 -14.65 3.86 7.06
N SER A 49 -13.41 4.14 7.50
CA SER A 49 -13.11 5.13 8.54
C SER A 49 -12.66 6.50 8.00
N ASP A 50 -12.98 6.80 6.73
CA ASP A 50 -12.62 8.05 6.03
C ASP A 50 -11.10 8.33 5.93
N GLY A 51 -10.27 7.29 6.09
CA GLY A 51 -8.83 7.40 5.88
C GLY A 51 -8.48 7.64 4.40
N LEU A 52 -9.26 7.03 3.51
CA LEU A 52 -9.12 7.10 2.06
C LEU A 52 -10.49 7.17 1.37
N PRO A 53 -10.59 7.74 0.16
CA PRO A 53 -11.84 7.65 -0.60
C PRO A 53 -12.20 6.20 -0.89
N ALA A 54 -13.48 5.83 -0.87
CA ALA A 54 -13.93 4.45 -1.15
C ALA A 54 -13.40 3.87 -2.48
N LYS A 55 -13.16 4.72 -3.48
CA LYS A 55 -12.57 4.33 -4.78
C LYS A 55 -11.07 4.00 -4.73
N ALA A 56 -10.36 4.36 -3.66
CA ALA A 56 -8.92 4.21 -3.51
C ALA A 56 -8.55 2.87 -2.85
N ARG A 57 -9.23 1.79 -3.23
CA ARG A 57 -9.06 0.47 -2.61
C ARG A 57 -7.65 -0.07 -2.74
N LEU A 58 -7.02 0.11 -3.90
CA LEU A 58 -5.66 -0.38 -4.14
C LEU A 58 -4.62 0.39 -3.31
N ASP A 59 -4.80 1.71 -3.17
CA ASP A 59 -4.00 2.54 -2.26
C ASP A 59 -4.12 2.05 -0.81
N ALA A 60 -5.35 1.74 -0.36
CA ALA A 60 -5.60 1.20 0.97
C ALA A 60 -4.88 -0.15 1.21
N LEU A 61 -4.83 -1.01 0.19
CA LEU A 61 -4.13 -2.30 0.24
C LEU A 61 -2.61 -2.13 0.35
N HIS A 62 -2.01 -1.16 -0.35
CA HIS A 62 -0.59 -0.83 -0.19
C HIS A 62 -0.26 -0.38 1.24
N ILE A 63 -1.07 0.52 1.80
CA ILE A 63 -0.91 1.03 3.16
C ILE A 63 -1.10 -0.09 4.18
N ALA A 64 -2.16 -0.89 4.04
CA ALA A 64 -2.45 -2.00 4.93
C ALA A 64 -1.33 -3.06 4.92
N CYS A 65 -0.79 -3.38 3.74
CA CYS A 65 0.34 -4.30 3.61
C CYS A 65 1.58 -3.79 4.36
N ALA A 66 1.94 -2.52 4.15
CA ALA A 66 3.06 -1.90 4.85
C ALA A 66 2.86 -1.87 6.37
N ALA A 67 1.65 -1.53 6.83
CA ALA A 67 1.32 -1.47 8.25
C ALA A 67 1.30 -2.86 8.91
N TYR A 68 0.73 -3.87 8.26
CA TYR A 68 0.68 -5.26 8.74
C TYR A 68 2.09 -5.83 8.93
N HIS A 69 2.97 -5.62 7.95
CA HIS A 69 4.37 -6.06 8.02
C HIS A 69 5.28 -5.12 8.82
N ARG A 70 4.73 -4.06 9.43
CA ARG A 70 5.47 -3.06 10.22
C ARG A 70 6.66 -2.46 9.48
N MET A 71 6.45 -2.11 8.21
CA MET A 71 7.46 -1.41 7.43
C MET A 71 7.66 0.01 7.96
N ASP A 72 8.91 0.40 8.20
CA ASP A 72 9.24 1.73 8.74
C ASP A 72 8.91 2.86 7.75
N ILE A 73 9.04 2.58 6.44
CA ILE A 73 8.87 3.56 5.36
C ILE A 73 8.00 2.97 4.25
N LEU A 74 6.97 3.71 3.86
CA LEU A 74 6.21 3.48 2.62
C LEU A 74 6.63 4.52 1.57
N LEU A 75 7.39 4.10 0.57
CA LEU A 75 7.78 4.96 -0.55
C LEU A 75 6.65 5.03 -1.58
N THR A 76 6.22 6.25 -1.93
CA THR A 76 5.13 6.45 -2.89
C THR A 76 5.30 7.75 -3.66
N TRP A 77 4.88 7.73 -4.93
CA TRP A 77 4.67 8.92 -5.76
C TRP A 77 3.20 9.36 -5.78
N ASN A 78 2.29 8.60 -5.16
CA ASN A 78 0.87 8.95 -5.06
C ASN A 78 0.65 9.99 -3.96
N CYS A 79 0.90 11.26 -4.29
CA CYS A 79 0.63 12.40 -3.42
C CYS A 79 -0.87 12.76 -3.35
N THR A 80 -1.70 12.16 -4.20
CA THR A 80 -3.16 12.41 -4.22
C THR A 80 -3.85 11.70 -3.07
N HIS A 81 -3.51 10.43 -2.83
CA HIS A 81 -4.20 9.59 -1.85
C HIS A 81 -3.32 9.12 -0.69
N ILE A 82 -2.05 8.75 -0.93
CA ILE A 82 -1.18 8.16 0.11
C ILE A 82 -0.37 9.26 0.80
N ALA A 83 0.52 9.95 0.07
CA ALA A 83 1.36 11.03 0.60
C ALA A 83 0.63 12.39 0.62
N ASN A 84 -0.68 12.38 0.85
CA ASN A 84 -1.49 13.59 0.91
C ASN A 84 -1.39 14.22 2.32
N PRO A 85 -0.90 15.46 2.46
CA PRO A 85 -0.65 16.07 3.77
C PRO A 85 -1.92 16.26 4.61
N SER A 86 -3.09 16.42 3.98
CA SER A 86 -4.36 16.55 4.70
C SER A 86 -4.91 15.20 5.18
N ARG A 87 -4.62 14.10 4.49
CA ARG A 87 -5.10 12.75 4.83
C ARG A 87 -4.11 11.96 5.69
N LEU A 88 -2.81 12.22 5.55
CA LEU A 88 -1.76 11.48 6.23
C LEU A 88 -1.91 11.46 7.77
N PRO A 89 -2.29 12.56 8.46
CA PRO A 89 -2.53 12.52 9.90
C PRO A 89 -3.70 11.61 10.29
N ILE A 90 -4.78 11.61 9.51
CA ILE A 90 -5.97 10.77 9.74
C ILE A 90 -5.58 9.29 9.62
N MET A 91 -4.91 8.94 8.53
CA MET A 91 -4.45 7.58 8.26
C MET A 91 -3.51 7.07 9.36
N ARG A 92 -2.57 7.89 9.81
CA ARG A 92 -1.69 7.56 10.96
C ARG A 92 -2.50 7.32 12.23
N GLY A 93 -3.50 8.17 12.51
CA GLY A 93 -4.40 8.00 13.65
C GLY A 93 -5.16 6.66 13.62
N LEU A 94 -5.67 6.27 12.45
CA LEU A 94 -6.37 5.00 12.25
C LEU A 94 -5.45 3.79 12.45
N CYS A 95 -4.23 3.84 11.93
CA CYS A 95 -3.22 2.80 12.17
C CYS A 95 -2.89 2.68 13.66
N CYS A 96 -2.67 3.80 14.35
CA CYS A 96 -2.45 3.83 15.80
C CYS A 96 -3.63 3.22 16.59
N ALA A 97 -4.87 3.50 16.19
CA ALA A 97 -6.07 2.93 16.82
C ALA A 97 -6.15 1.39 16.69
N ARG A 98 -5.44 0.81 15.71
CA ARG A 98 -5.28 -0.65 15.53
C ARG A 98 -4.00 -1.21 16.17
N GLY A 99 -3.25 -0.39 16.93
CA GLY A 99 -1.97 -0.79 17.52
C GLY A 99 -0.83 -0.90 16.52
N LEU A 100 -0.98 -0.34 15.31
CA LEU A 100 0.01 -0.32 14.24
C LEU A 100 0.75 1.01 14.31
N GLN A 101 1.61 1.16 15.32
CA GLN A 101 2.42 2.35 15.49
C GLN A 101 3.61 2.32 14.51
N PRO A 102 3.95 3.46 13.88
CA PRO A 102 5.26 3.62 13.27
C PRO A 102 6.33 3.54 14.37
N THR A 103 7.39 2.80 14.08
CA THR A 103 8.62 2.71 14.87
C THR A 103 9.37 4.04 14.94
#